data_AF-A0A218PTY1-F1
#
_entry.id   AF-A0A218PTY1-F1
#
_cell.length_a   1.000
_cell.length_b   1.000
_cell.length_c   1.000
_cell.angle_alpha   90.00
_cell.angle_beta   90.00
_cell.angle_gamma   90.00
#
_symmetry.space_group_name_H-M   'P 1'
#
loop_
_entity.id
_entity.type
_entity.pdbx_description
1 polymer ?
#
loop_
_entity_poly.entity_id
_entity_poly.type
_entity_poly.pdbx_seq_one_letter_code
_entity_poly.pdbx_strand_id
1 'polypeptide(L)'
;MKIFVTSLVVLFALAVTGVVPSRAEGEKFTKQQLDQMLAPIALYPDDLLSNVLMASTYPLDVVEAQRWRSVPGNASLQGDALVDALKSKDWDPSIKALVQFPDVLKMMSDQLDWTQNLGNAFLAQQDQVMDQVQFLRSKADSSGHLKSNSQQTVKQQDGAYVIQPANPDTVYVPVYEPSVVYGTWWYPDYPPYYWGYPGAVFTDGFFWGAAGIAIAGGIWGWNHWDWHNRRIDIDANRWNRIDVNRRNISNNVWKHDPKHRGDLRRGDKNFNRADIERRLHDGNRPDAKQKFEHGAQLPNNARNISKAKTGAVRSAHARGGSAAKKFQKRAGGRATRPAAHFKKPAVQHRGAGRRGRRR
;
A
#
# COMPACT_ATOMS: atom_id res chain seq x y z
N MET A 1 52.02 45.88 62.25
CA MET A 1 51.24 45.27 63.35
C MET A 1 50.04 44.55 62.75
N LYS A 2 49.93 43.25 63.04
CA LYS A 2 48.73 42.39 62.97
C LYS A 2 48.14 42.01 61.59
N ILE A 3 48.58 40.82 61.20
CA ILE A 3 47.94 39.76 60.40
C ILE A 3 46.41 39.71 60.58
N PHE A 4 45.67 39.55 59.48
CA PHE A 4 44.46 38.73 59.45
C PHE A 4 44.40 37.94 58.14
N VAL A 5 44.53 36.62 58.30
CA VAL A 5 44.28 35.58 57.32
C VAL A 5 42.78 35.31 57.33
N THR A 6 42.13 35.36 56.18
CA THR A 6 40.77 34.83 56.01
C THR A 6 40.78 33.87 54.83
N SER A 7 40.70 32.58 55.17
CA SER A 7 40.60 31.44 54.27
C SER A 7 39.36 31.54 53.39
N LEU A 8 39.56 31.48 52.08
CA LEU A 8 38.51 31.26 51.09
C LEU A 8 38.47 29.76 50.78
N VAL A 9 37.44 29.07 51.29
CA VAL A 9 37.13 27.69 50.89
C VAL A 9 36.52 27.73 49.50
N VAL A 10 37.31 27.39 48.48
CA VAL A 10 36.82 27.20 47.12
C VAL A 10 36.18 25.82 47.04
N LEU A 11 34.85 25.79 47.00
CA LEU A 11 34.07 24.59 46.73
C LEU A 11 34.25 24.23 45.24
N PHE A 12 35.04 23.20 44.96
CA PHE A 12 35.23 22.68 43.60
C PHE A 12 34.00 21.86 43.22
N ALA A 13 33.03 22.47 42.53
CA ALA A 13 31.93 21.75 41.91
C ALA A 13 32.47 21.00 40.68
N LEU A 14 32.74 19.70 40.83
CA LEU A 14 32.91 18.80 39.69
C LEU A 14 31.57 18.72 38.95
N ALA A 15 31.42 19.52 37.90
CA ALA A 15 30.41 19.27 36.88
C ALA A 15 30.82 18.00 36.12
N VAL A 16 30.27 16.86 36.53
CA VAL A 16 30.26 15.65 35.70
C VAL A 16 29.36 15.97 34.52
N THR A 17 29.91 16.50 33.44
CA THR A 17 29.25 16.53 32.14
C THR A 17 29.14 15.08 31.69
N GLY A 18 28.04 14.44 32.06
CA GLY A 18 27.65 13.19 31.43
C GLY A 18 27.56 13.46 29.94
N VAL A 19 28.46 12.85 29.16
CA VAL A 19 28.26 12.68 27.72
C VAL A 19 26.98 11.87 27.63
N VAL A 20 25.86 12.55 27.42
CA VAL A 20 24.63 11.88 27.01
C VAL A 20 25.02 11.23 25.68
N PRO A 21 25.04 9.88 25.57
CA PRO A 21 25.33 9.27 24.30
C PRO A 21 24.30 9.82 23.32
N SER A 22 24.79 10.52 22.28
CA SER A 22 23.96 10.95 21.17
C SER A 22 23.23 9.71 20.68
N ARG A 23 21.92 9.73 20.89
CA ARG A 23 21.00 8.64 20.57
C ARG A 23 21.20 8.31 19.09
N ALA A 24 21.59 7.06 18.79
CA ALA A 24 21.90 6.60 17.44
C ALA A 24 20.88 7.13 16.42
N GLU A 25 21.33 8.03 15.54
CA GLU A 25 20.71 8.18 14.23
C GLU A 25 20.66 6.77 13.63
N GLY A 26 19.46 6.30 13.31
CA GLY A 26 19.27 4.94 12.78
C GLY A 26 20.28 4.69 11.67
N GLU A 27 21.05 3.60 11.81
CA GLU A 27 22.21 3.27 10.99
C GLU A 27 21.86 3.42 9.51
N LYS A 28 22.51 4.38 8.85
CA LYS A 28 22.38 4.64 7.42
C LYS A 28 22.95 3.44 6.66
N PHE A 29 22.21 2.93 5.67
CA PHE A 29 22.71 1.87 4.80
C PHE A 29 23.81 2.42 3.90
N THR A 30 24.85 1.61 3.70
CA THR A 30 25.92 1.92 2.75
C THR A 30 25.41 1.78 1.32
N LYS A 31 26.12 2.38 0.35
CA LYS A 31 25.76 2.24 -1.08
C LYS A 31 25.76 0.76 -1.50
N GLN A 32 26.69 -0.04 -0.99
CA GLN A 32 26.78 -1.47 -1.25
C GLN A 32 25.52 -2.20 -0.80
N GLN A 33 25.06 -1.92 0.41
CA GLN A 33 23.84 -2.51 0.97
C GLN A 33 22.60 -2.05 0.19
N LEU A 34 22.53 -0.78 -0.21
CA LEU A 34 21.43 -0.27 -1.04
C LEU A 34 21.39 -0.95 -2.41
N ASP A 35 22.53 -1.01 -3.12
CA ASP A 35 22.62 -1.65 -4.44
C ASP A 35 22.21 -3.13 -4.35
N GLN A 36 22.74 -3.87 -3.37
CA GLN A 36 22.39 -5.27 -3.11
C GLN A 36 20.89 -5.45 -2.88
N MET A 37 20.30 -4.60 -2.05
CA MET A 37 18.90 -4.68 -1.64
C MET A 37 17.92 -4.29 -2.75
N LEU A 38 18.28 -3.30 -3.57
CA LEU A 38 17.43 -2.77 -4.65
C LEU A 38 17.57 -3.56 -5.95
N ALA A 39 18.69 -4.26 -6.16
CA ALA A 39 18.96 -5.03 -7.37
C ALA A 39 17.80 -5.91 -7.87
N PRO A 40 17.06 -6.65 -7.02
CA PRO A 40 15.98 -7.54 -7.48
C PRO A 40 14.71 -6.82 -7.96
N ILE A 41 14.55 -5.53 -7.62
CA ILE A 41 13.32 -4.77 -7.89
C ILE A 41 13.54 -3.51 -8.74
N ALA A 42 14.79 -3.09 -8.95
CA ALA A 42 15.10 -1.83 -9.63
C ALA A 42 14.57 -1.76 -11.07
N LEU A 43 14.34 -2.89 -11.74
CA LEU A 43 13.79 -2.93 -13.10
C LEU A 43 12.26 -3.10 -13.14
N TYR A 44 11.58 -3.04 -11.99
CA TYR A 44 10.13 -3.03 -11.97
C TYR A 44 9.59 -1.76 -12.65
N PRO A 45 8.38 -1.82 -13.27
CA PRO A 45 7.67 -0.63 -13.68
C PRO A 45 7.55 0.36 -12.53
N ASP A 46 7.68 1.66 -12.84
CA ASP A 46 7.79 2.74 -11.86
C ASP A 46 6.64 2.69 -10.83
N ASP A 47 5.39 2.59 -11.28
CA ASP A 47 4.21 2.47 -10.41
C ASP A 47 4.25 1.25 -9.48
N LEU A 48 4.84 0.13 -9.91
CA LEU A 48 5.00 -1.06 -9.05
C LEU A 48 6.11 -0.85 -8.04
N LEU A 49 7.25 -0.31 -8.48
CA LEU A 49 8.41 -0.07 -7.62
C LEU A 49 8.08 0.89 -6.47
N SER A 50 7.37 1.98 -6.75
CA SER A 50 6.92 2.93 -5.72
C SER A 50 6.01 2.25 -4.71
N ASN A 51 5.05 1.44 -5.16
CA ASN A 51 4.15 0.69 -4.29
C ASN A 51 4.93 -0.28 -3.39
N VAL A 52 5.92 -1.01 -3.92
CA VAL A 52 6.81 -1.90 -3.14
C VAL A 52 7.57 -1.11 -2.07
N LEU A 53 8.17 0.03 -2.43
CA LEU A 53 8.93 0.86 -1.49
C LEU A 53 8.04 1.45 -0.39
N MET A 54 6.88 2.01 -0.74
CA MET A 54 5.92 2.53 0.26
C MET A 54 5.40 1.42 1.18
N ALA A 55 4.99 0.29 0.61
CA ALA A 55 4.49 -0.88 1.34
C ALA A 55 5.54 -1.49 2.28
N SER A 56 6.82 -1.46 1.90
CA SER A 56 7.92 -1.97 2.73
C SER A 56 8.05 -1.23 4.07
N THR A 57 7.48 -0.02 4.17
CA THR A 57 7.42 0.74 5.42
C THR A 57 6.35 0.22 6.41
N TYR A 58 5.51 -0.73 5.98
CA TYR A 58 4.39 -1.35 6.71
C TYR A 58 4.46 -2.89 6.67
N PRO A 59 5.53 -3.53 7.20
CA PRO A 59 5.75 -4.97 7.05
C PRO A 59 4.66 -5.85 7.67
N LEU A 60 3.97 -5.36 8.71
CA LEU A 60 2.82 -6.05 9.30
C LEU A 60 1.66 -6.17 8.31
N ASP A 61 1.33 -5.06 7.64
CA ASP A 61 0.25 -5.00 6.65
C ASP A 61 0.59 -5.84 5.41
N VAL A 62 1.87 -5.93 5.03
CA VAL A 62 2.33 -6.83 3.96
C VAL A 62 1.99 -8.29 4.28
N VAL A 63 2.31 -8.75 5.49
CA VAL A 63 2.01 -10.12 5.92
C VAL A 63 0.50 -10.35 6.01
N GLU A 64 -0.24 -9.38 6.55
CA GLU A 64 -1.70 -9.48 6.63
C GLU A 64 -2.34 -9.56 5.24
N ALA A 65 -1.90 -8.72 4.29
CA ALA A 65 -2.39 -8.70 2.92
C ALA A 65 -2.04 -9.97 2.16
N GLN A 66 -0.82 -10.49 2.33
CA GLN A 66 -0.39 -11.77 1.75
C GLN A 66 -1.25 -12.93 2.26
N ARG A 67 -1.51 -12.99 3.57
CA ARG A 67 -2.38 -14.02 4.17
C ARG A 67 -3.80 -13.89 3.66
N TRP A 68 -4.34 -12.67 3.64
CA TRP A 68 -5.67 -12.39 3.12
C TRP A 68 -5.80 -12.86 1.67
N ARG A 69 -4.81 -12.57 0.82
CA ARG A 69 -4.79 -12.98 -0.58
C ARG A 69 -4.60 -14.48 -0.79
N SER A 70 -4.05 -15.19 0.21
CA SER A 70 -3.86 -16.65 0.18
C SER A 70 -5.13 -17.45 0.49
N VAL A 71 -6.16 -16.82 1.05
CA VAL A 71 -7.47 -17.46 1.27
C VAL A 71 -8.11 -17.71 -0.11
N PRO A 72 -8.54 -18.95 -0.44
CA PRO A 72 -9.03 -19.29 -1.79
C PRO A 72 -10.13 -18.36 -2.33
N GLY A 73 -11.07 -17.93 -1.49
CA GLY A 73 -12.13 -17.00 -1.88
C GLY A 73 -11.64 -15.59 -2.21
N ASN A 74 -10.52 -15.15 -1.62
CA ASN A 74 -9.91 -13.86 -1.92
C ASN A 74 -8.91 -13.95 -3.06
N ALA A 75 -8.23 -15.09 -3.22
CA ALA A 75 -7.26 -15.34 -4.28
C ALA A 75 -7.89 -15.23 -5.67
N SER A 76 -9.17 -15.60 -5.81
CA SER A 76 -9.93 -15.54 -7.06
C SER A 76 -10.47 -14.16 -7.41
N LEU A 77 -10.47 -13.20 -6.47
CA LEU A 77 -10.99 -11.85 -6.71
C LEU A 77 -10.10 -11.09 -7.69
N GLN A 78 -10.74 -10.41 -8.64
CA GLN A 78 -10.10 -9.56 -9.66
C GLN A 78 -10.96 -8.32 -9.93
N GLY A 79 -10.39 -7.31 -10.59
CA GLY A 79 -11.12 -6.11 -11.02
C GLY A 79 -11.89 -5.43 -9.88
N ASP A 80 -13.12 -5.01 -10.17
CA ASP A 80 -13.97 -4.28 -9.21
C ASP A 80 -14.31 -5.12 -7.97
N ALA A 81 -14.48 -6.44 -8.10
CA ALA A 81 -14.74 -7.31 -6.95
C ALA A 81 -13.56 -7.31 -5.95
N LEU A 82 -12.34 -7.24 -6.46
CA LEU A 82 -11.15 -7.07 -5.61
C LEU A 82 -11.13 -5.68 -4.95
N VAL A 83 -11.38 -4.63 -5.73
CA VAL A 83 -11.44 -3.25 -5.22
C VAL A 83 -12.47 -3.11 -4.09
N ASP A 84 -13.65 -3.67 -4.28
CA ASP A 84 -14.75 -3.63 -3.31
C ASP A 84 -14.40 -4.36 -2.01
N ALA A 85 -13.79 -5.54 -2.10
CA ALA A 85 -13.36 -6.29 -0.92
C ALA A 85 -12.32 -5.53 -0.08
N LEU A 86 -11.46 -4.75 -0.74
CA LEU A 86 -10.42 -3.95 -0.09
C LEU A 86 -10.92 -2.66 0.57
N LYS A 87 -12.14 -2.19 0.27
CA LYS A 87 -12.74 -1.01 0.93
C LYS A 87 -12.85 -1.16 2.44
N SER A 88 -13.03 -2.39 2.92
CA SER A 88 -13.12 -2.69 4.36
C SER A 88 -11.76 -2.77 5.06
N LYS A 89 -10.66 -2.78 4.31
CA LYS A 89 -9.30 -2.88 4.84
C LYS A 89 -8.76 -1.50 5.14
N ASP A 90 -8.13 -1.34 6.30
CA ASP A 90 -7.54 -0.08 6.72
C ASP A 90 -6.13 0.16 6.17
N TRP A 91 -5.58 -0.82 5.44
CA TRP A 91 -4.25 -0.77 4.83
C TRP A 91 -4.02 0.48 3.96
N ASP A 92 -2.75 0.90 3.91
CA ASP A 92 -2.28 1.95 3.01
C ASP A 92 -2.61 1.61 1.54
N PRO A 93 -2.95 2.61 0.70
CA PRO A 93 -3.16 2.41 -0.74
C PRO A 93 -2.05 1.65 -1.46
N SER A 94 -0.79 1.76 -1.03
CA SER A 94 0.33 0.96 -1.57
C SER A 94 0.14 -0.54 -1.33
N ILE A 95 -0.24 -0.93 -0.12
CA ILE A 95 -0.54 -2.33 0.23
C ILE A 95 -1.76 -2.81 -0.57
N LYS A 96 -2.82 -2.00 -0.66
CA LYS A 96 -4.02 -2.32 -1.46
C LYS A 96 -3.68 -2.54 -2.93
N ALA A 97 -2.82 -1.69 -3.51
CA ALA A 97 -2.37 -1.83 -4.89
C ALA A 97 -1.61 -3.15 -5.11
N LEU A 98 -0.73 -3.53 -4.17
CA LEU A 98 0.07 -4.75 -4.23
C LEU A 98 -0.73 -6.05 -4.12
N VAL A 99 -1.97 -6.03 -3.63
CA VAL A 99 -2.84 -7.22 -3.57
C VAL A 99 -3.09 -7.83 -4.95
N GLN A 100 -2.98 -7.03 -6.01
CA GLN A 100 -3.06 -7.49 -7.41
C GLN A 100 -1.83 -8.30 -7.85
N PHE A 101 -0.72 -8.21 -7.10
CA PHE A 101 0.58 -8.81 -7.38
C PHE A 101 0.91 -9.85 -6.30
N PRO A 102 0.23 -11.01 -6.30
CA PRO A 102 0.34 -11.99 -5.22
C PRO A 102 1.77 -12.49 -5.01
N ASP A 103 2.55 -12.66 -6.08
CA ASP A 103 3.93 -13.13 -5.99
C ASP A 103 4.85 -12.06 -5.36
N VAL A 104 4.64 -10.78 -5.66
CA VAL A 104 5.37 -9.67 -5.03
C VAL A 104 5.03 -9.58 -3.54
N LEU A 105 3.75 -9.66 -3.17
CA LEU A 105 3.34 -9.70 -1.77
C LEU A 105 3.92 -10.92 -1.03
N LYS A 106 3.90 -12.08 -1.68
CA LYS A 106 4.46 -13.31 -1.13
C LYS A 106 5.97 -13.17 -0.91
N MET A 107 6.70 -12.66 -1.88
CA MET A 107 8.12 -12.36 -1.77
C MET A 107 8.40 -11.41 -0.60
N MET A 108 7.69 -10.29 -0.50
CA MET A 108 7.87 -9.34 0.61
C MET A 108 7.54 -9.96 1.97
N SER A 109 6.51 -10.80 2.05
CA SER A 109 6.09 -11.48 3.28
C SER A 109 7.00 -12.66 3.67
N ASP A 110 7.65 -13.31 2.72
CA ASP A 110 8.57 -14.41 2.98
C ASP A 110 9.97 -13.89 3.31
N GLN A 111 10.38 -12.77 2.70
CA GLN A 111 11.68 -12.11 2.88
C GLN A 111 11.56 -10.91 3.83
N LEU A 112 11.08 -11.13 5.05
CA LEU A 112 10.74 -10.05 5.98
C LEU A 112 11.92 -9.16 6.38
N ASP A 113 13.11 -9.73 6.56
CA ASP A 113 14.30 -8.94 6.89
C ASP A 113 14.65 -7.98 5.76
N TRP A 114 14.55 -8.45 4.51
CA TRP A 114 14.73 -7.62 3.32
C TRP A 114 13.66 -6.53 3.24
N THR A 115 12.38 -6.88 3.40
CA THR A 115 11.27 -5.91 3.35
C THR A 115 11.44 -4.82 4.41
N GLN A 116 11.87 -5.16 5.62
CA GLN A 116 12.11 -4.19 6.68
C GLN A 116 13.30 -3.29 6.39
N ASN A 117 14.42 -3.85 5.93
CA ASN A 117 15.58 -3.06 5.55
C ASN A 117 15.26 -2.11 4.41
N LEU A 118 14.46 -2.55 3.44
CA LEU A 118 13.98 -1.72 2.34
C LEU A 118 13.16 -0.54 2.86
N GLY A 119 12.20 -0.81 3.76
CA GLY A 119 11.39 0.24 4.38
C GLY A 119 12.21 1.18 5.27
N ASN A 120 13.19 0.66 6.01
CA ASN A 120 14.10 1.45 6.83
C ASN A 120 14.95 2.39 5.97
N ALA A 121 15.53 1.88 4.88
CA ALA A 121 16.31 2.66 3.94
C ALA A 121 15.44 3.73 3.28
N PHE A 122 14.23 3.38 2.83
CA PHE A 122 13.33 4.34 2.19
C PHE A 122 12.92 5.48 3.13
N LEU A 123 12.66 5.19 4.41
CA LEU A 123 12.35 6.24 5.42
C LEU A 123 13.57 7.03 5.90
N ALA A 124 14.79 6.49 5.79
CA ALA A 124 15.99 7.12 6.31
C ALA A 124 16.79 7.88 5.25
N GLN A 125 16.76 7.39 4.01
CA GLN A 125 17.66 7.75 2.92
C GLN A 125 16.92 7.71 1.56
N GLN A 126 15.69 8.23 1.51
CA GLN A 126 14.84 8.22 0.31
C GLN A 126 15.63 8.63 -0.94
N ASP A 127 16.28 9.79 -0.91
CA ASP A 127 17.10 10.32 -2.00
C ASP A 127 18.14 9.31 -2.51
N GLN A 128 18.88 8.67 -1.60
CA GLN A 128 19.92 7.71 -1.97
C GLN A 128 19.33 6.41 -2.53
N VAL A 129 18.17 5.97 -2.02
CA VAL A 129 17.44 4.82 -2.57
C VAL A 129 17.04 5.09 -4.02
N MET A 130 16.49 6.27 -4.31
CA MET A 130 16.07 6.64 -5.66
C MET A 130 17.27 6.76 -6.60
N ASP A 131 18.36 7.39 -6.15
CA ASP A 131 19.60 7.49 -6.91
C ASP A 131 20.19 6.10 -7.22
N GLN A 132 20.14 5.15 -6.27
CA GLN A 132 20.64 3.79 -6.50
C GLN A 132 19.74 2.97 -7.44
N VAL A 133 18.43 3.15 -7.42
CA VAL A 133 17.55 2.56 -8.45
C VAL A 133 17.97 3.04 -9.84
N GLN A 134 18.19 4.34 -10.00
CA GLN A 134 18.61 4.92 -11.28
C GLN A 134 20.00 4.45 -11.71
N PHE A 135 20.92 4.30 -10.75
CA PHE A 135 22.23 3.71 -11.00
C PHE A 135 22.09 2.25 -11.48
N LEU A 136 21.29 1.42 -10.81
CA LEU A 136 21.03 0.04 -11.23
C LEU A 136 20.41 -0.03 -12.64
N ARG A 137 19.43 0.83 -12.94
CA ARG A 137 18.84 0.94 -14.28
C ARG A 137 19.89 1.31 -15.33
N SER A 138 20.81 2.24 -15.02
CA SER A 138 21.92 2.57 -15.93
C SER A 138 22.87 1.40 -16.18
N LYS A 139 23.09 0.54 -15.18
CA LYS A 139 23.91 -0.68 -15.33
C LYS A 139 23.22 -1.72 -16.20
N ALA A 140 21.91 -1.91 -16.03
CA ALA A 140 21.13 -2.79 -16.89
C ALA A 140 21.02 -2.26 -18.34
N ASP A 141 20.98 -0.94 -18.53
CA ASP A 141 21.06 -0.34 -19.87
C ASP A 141 22.44 -0.58 -20.51
N SER A 142 23.51 -0.32 -19.75
CA SER A 142 24.90 -0.50 -20.21
C SER A 142 25.24 -1.96 -20.54
N SER A 143 24.59 -2.93 -19.88
CA SER A 143 24.71 -4.36 -20.19
C SER A 143 23.81 -4.81 -21.36
N GLY A 144 22.93 -3.94 -21.85
CA GLY A 144 22.01 -4.22 -22.95
C GLY A 144 20.70 -4.91 -22.55
N HIS A 145 20.36 -4.95 -21.25
CA HIS A 145 19.20 -5.68 -20.71
C HIS A 145 18.02 -4.77 -20.30
N LEU A 146 18.20 -3.44 -20.29
CA LEU A 146 17.10 -2.49 -20.07
C LEU A 146 16.57 -1.93 -21.39
N LYS A 147 15.58 -2.61 -21.98
CA LYS A 147 15.00 -2.25 -23.28
C LYS A 147 13.48 -2.29 -23.28
N SER A 148 12.89 -1.53 -24.20
CA SER A 148 11.46 -1.67 -24.53
C SER A 148 11.20 -2.98 -25.25
N ASN A 149 10.10 -3.65 -24.91
CA ASN A 149 9.65 -4.91 -25.49
C ASN A 149 8.11 -5.00 -25.42
N SER A 150 7.54 -6.20 -25.58
CA SER A 150 6.08 -6.38 -25.51
C SER A 150 5.51 -6.30 -24.09
N GLN A 151 6.34 -6.38 -23.05
CA GLN A 151 5.95 -6.32 -21.64
C GLN A 151 6.07 -4.90 -21.07
N GLN A 152 7.13 -4.17 -21.44
CA GLN A 152 7.43 -2.84 -20.91
C GLN A 152 7.93 -1.86 -21.98
N THR A 153 7.80 -0.58 -21.68
CA THR A 153 8.47 0.52 -22.36
C THR A 153 9.49 1.14 -21.42
N VAL A 154 10.66 1.44 -21.97
CA VAL A 154 11.75 2.13 -21.29
C VAL A 154 12.01 3.42 -22.04
N LYS A 155 11.98 4.55 -21.32
CA LYS A 155 12.30 5.87 -21.86
C LYS A 155 13.30 6.57 -20.95
N GLN A 156 14.15 7.41 -21.54
CA GLN A 156 14.91 8.37 -20.75
C GLN A 156 14.19 9.72 -20.75
N GLN A 157 13.92 10.26 -19.58
CA GLN A 157 13.26 11.55 -19.39
C GLN A 157 13.96 12.32 -18.28
N ASP A 158 14.41 13.54 -18.57
CA ASP A 158 15.13 14.42 -17.63
C ASP A 158 16.34 13.74 -16.94
N GLY A 159 17.04 12.87 -17.67
CA GLY A 159 18.19 12.12 -17.16
C GLY A 159 17.84 10.89 -16.31
N ALA A 160 16.56 10.57 -16.15
CA ALA A 160 16.08 9.37 -15.48
C ALA A 160 15.54 8.32 -16.45
N TYR A 161 15.57 7.06 -16.05
CA TYR A 161 15.00 5.93 -16.78
C TYR A 161 13.59 5.73 -16.25
N VAL A 162 12.59 5.85 -17.11
CA VAL A 162 11.18 5.66 -16.77
C VAL A 162 10.74 4.33 -17.37
N ILE A 163 10.31 3.40 -16.51
CA ILE A 163 9.83 2.07 -16.92
C ILE A 163 8.32 2.04 -16.74
N GLN A 164 7.59 1.80 -17.83
CA GLN A 164 6.13 1.71 -17.83
C GLN A 164 5.68 0.42 -18.50
N PRO A 165 4.52 -0.14 -18.12
CA PRO A 165 3.92 -1.24 -18.87
C PRO A 165 3.73 -0.85 -20.34
N ALA A 166 3.97 -1.78 -21.27
CA ALA A 166 3.71 -1.54 -22.69
C ALA A 166 2.21 -1.38 -22.97
N ASN A 167 1.37 -2.06 -22.19
CA ASN A 167 -0.07 -1.88 -22.15
C ASN A 167 -0.47 -1.33 -20.76
N PRO A 168 -1.13 -0.16 -20.66
CA PRO A 168 -1.51 0.42 -19.37
C PRO A 168 -2.44 -0.46 -18.52
N ASP A 169 -3.19 -1.37 -19.15
CA ASP A 169 -4.15 -2.25 -18.47
C ASP A 169 -3.52 -3.57 -18.01
N THR A 170 -2.25 -3.84 -18.35
CA THR A 170 -1.58 -5.10 -18.04
C THR A 170 -0.13 -4.89 -17.61
N VAL A 171 0.19 -5.27 -16.37
CA VAL A 171 1.56 -5.22 -15.85
C VAL A 171 2.18 -6.60 -15.88
N TYR A 172 3.38 -6.70 -16.44
CA TYR A 172 4.25 -7.86 -16.26
C TYR A 172 5.31 -7.52 -15.20
N VAL A 173 5.48 -8.38 -14.20
CA VAL A 173 6.50 -8.20 -13.17
C VAL A 173 7.76 -8.93 -13.62
N PRO A 174 8.86 -8.23 -13.90
CA PRO A 174 10.09 -8.90 -14.30
C PRO A 174 10.71 -9.58 -13.10
N VAL A 175 10.99 -10.87 -13.24
CA VAL A 175 11.94 -11.60 -12.42
C VAL A 175 13.19 -11.78 -13.26
N TYR A 176 14.36 -11.51 -12.70
CA TYR A 176 15.60 -11.59 -13.47
C TYR A 176 16.78 -12.06 -12.65
N GLU A 177 17.76 -12.60 -13.35
CA GLU A 177 19.05 -13.02 -12.80
C GLU A 177 19.99 -11.80 -12.75
N PRO A 178 20.32 -11.27 -11.56
CA PRO A 178 21.09 -10.02 -11.46
C PRO A 178 22.48 -10.12 -12.08
N SER A 179 23.10 -11.31 -12.08
CA SER A 179 24.40 -11.57 -12.71
C SER A 179 24.38 -11.51 -14.23
N VAL A 180 23.21 -11.78 -14.86
CA VAL A 180 23.02 -11.64 -16.30
C VAL A 180 22.68 -10.18 -16.60
N VAL A 181 21.67 -9.65 -15.91
CA VAL A 181 21.11 -8.33 -16.20
C VAL A 181 22.04 -7.18 -15.88
N TYR A 182 22.81 -7.23 -14.79
CA TYR A 182 23.77 -6.16 -14.46
C TYR A 182 25.19 -6.47 -14.94
N GLY A 183 25.43 -7.67 -15.50
CA GLY A 183 26.76 -8.17 -15.79
C GLY A 183 27.58 -8.43 -14.54
N THR A 184 28.90 -8.20 -14.61
CA THR A 184 29.80 -8.36 -13.46
C THR A 184 29.42 -7.40 -12.33
N TRP A 185 28.96 -7.97 -11.23
CA TRP A 185 28.59 -7.20 -10.04
C TRP A 185 29.79 -6.53 -9.40
N TRP A 186 29.69 -5.22 -9.13
CA TRP A 186 30.82 -4.39 -8.69
C TRP A 186 31.10 -4.44 -7.19
N TYR A 187 30.27 -5.12 -6.39
CA TYR A 187 30.49 -5.33 -4.95
C TYR A 187 30.54 -6.83 -4.61
N PRO A 188 31.71 -7.47 -4.73
CA PRO A 188 31.86 -8.92 -4.50
C PRO A 188 31.34 -9.38 -3.12
N ASP A 189 31.55 -8.56 -2.08
CA ASP A 189 31.13 -8.87 -0.70
C ASP A 189 29.63 -8.63 -0.43
N TYR A 190 28.92 -8.03 -1.39
CA TYR A 190 27.49 -7.69 -1.28
C TYR A 190 26.73 -8.16 -2.54
N PRO A 191 26.72 -9.47 -2.85
CA PRO A 191 26.06 -9.97 -4.05
C PRO A 191 24.55 -9.75 -4.00
N PRO A 192 23.86 -9.50 -5.13
CA PRO A 192 22.42 -9.30 -5.16
C PRO A 192 21.64 -10.45 -4.52
N TYR A 193 20.50 -10.13 -3.91
CA TYR A 193 19.58 -11.18 -3.47
C TYR A 193 19.03 -11.94 -4.67
N TYR A 194 19.01 -13.26 -4.57
CA TYR A 194 18.36 -14.14 -5.54
C TYR A 194 17.45 -15.12 -4.81
N TRP A 195 16.15 -14.85 -4.86
CA TRP A 195 15.13 -15.76 -4.37
C TRP A 195 14.70 -16.60 -5.57
N GLY A 196 15.08 -17.88 -5.60
CA GLY A 196 14.79 -18.73 -6.75
C GLY A 196 13.29 -18.75 -7.09
N TYR A 197 12.97 -18.91 -8.38
CA TYR A 197 11.60 -19.00 -8.89
C TYR A 197 11.34 -20.39 -9.47
N PRO A 198 10.82 -21.34 -8.67
CA PRO A 198 10.55 -22.69 -9.14
C PRO A 198 9.61 -22.69 -10.35
N GLY A 199 9.99 -23.38 -11.41
CA GLY A 199 9.20 -23.46 -12.64
C GLY A 199 9.30 -22.24 -13.56
N ALA A 200 10.05 -21.21 -13.20
CA ALA A 200 10.36 -20.10 -14.11
C ALA A 200 11.36 -20.55 -15.19
N VAL A 201 11.07 -20.18 -16.44
CA VAL A 201 11.97 -20.36 -17.57
C VAL A 201 12.50 -18.98 -17.95
N PHE A 202 13.79 -18.76 -17.73
CA PHE A 202 14.44 -17.50 -18.05
C PHE A 202 14.84 -17.49 -19.52
N THR A 203 14.53 -16.39 -20.20
CA THR A 203 15.01 -16.08 -21.55
C THR A 203 15.81 -14.79 -21.44
N ASP A 204 17.09 -14.84 -21.82
CA ASP A 204 18.01 -13.70 -21.72
C ASP A 204 18.09 -13.11 -20.29
N GLY A 205 18.07 -13.99 -19.28
CA GLY A 205 18.10 -13.59 -17.87
C GLY A 205 16.79 -13.03 -17.30
N PHE A 206 15.68 -13.03 -18.06
CA PHE A 206 14.37 -12.58 -17.59
C PHE A 206 13.30 -13.67 -17.63
N PHE A 207 12.40 -13.61 -16.65
CA PHE A 207 11.12 -14.30 -16.59
C PHE A 207 10.02 -13.27 -16.28
N TRP A 208 9.05 -13.12 -17.17
CA TRP A 208 8.00 -12.09 -17.06
C TRP A 208 6.71 -12.60 -16.39
N GLY A 209 6.78 -13.78 -15.74
CA GLY A 209 5.60 -14.50 -15.29
C GLY A 209 4.96 -15.33 -16.40
N ALA A 210 4.03 -16.22 -16.02
CA ALA A 210 3.26 -17.03 -16.97
C ALA A 210 2.24 -16.18 -17.76
N ALA A 211 1.75 -15.09 -17.17
CA ALA A 211 0.82 -14.15 -17.78
C ALA A 211 0.97 -12.76 -17.15
N GLY A 212 0.55 -11.73 -17.89
CA GLY A 212 0.46 -10.36 -17.36
C GLY A 212 -0.71 -10.22 -16.39
N ILE A 213 -0.59 -9.27 -15.47
CA ILE A 213 -1.60 -8.97 -14.45
C ILE A 213 -2.50 -7.86 -14.95
N ALA A 214 -3.80 -8.17 -15.10
CA ALA A 214 -4.81 -7.19 -15.44
C ALA A 214 -5.04 -6.21 -14.29
N ILE A 215 -4.93 -4.92 -14.57
CA ILE A 215 -4.96 -3.88 -13.54
C ILE A 215 -6.38 -3.45 -13.20
N ALA A 216 -6.70 -3.49 -11.91
CA ALA A 216 -7.90 -2.87 -11.35
C ALA A 216 -7.64 -1.36 -11.16
N GLY A 217 -8.13 -0.56 -12.09
CA GLY A 217 -7.95 0.89 -12.10
C GLY A 217 -8.41 1.59 -10.81
N GLY A 218 -9.32 1.00 -10.03
CA GLY A 218 -9.76 1.55 -8.75
C GLY A 218 -8.66 1.70 -7.69
N ILE A 219 -7.57 0.91 -7.78
CA ILE A 219 -6.51 0.83 -6.76
C ILE A 219 -5.08 0.99 -7.32
N TRP A 220 -4.94 1.33 -8.60
CA TRP A 220 -3.65 1.52 -9.29
C TRP A 220 -3.46 2.95 -9.80
N GLY A 221 -2.29 3.34 -10.31
CA GLY A 221 -2.06 4.57 -11.08
C GLY A 221 -2.32 5.87 -10.32
N TRP A 222 -2.22 5.86 -9.01
CA TRP A 222 -2.38 7.04 -8.15
C TRP A 222 -1.04 7.63 -7.71
N ASN A 223 0.08 6.94 -7.92
CA ASN A 223 1.42 7.42 -7.59
C ASN A 223 2.22 7.69 -8.87
N HIS A 224 3.25 8.52 -8.75
CA HIS A 224 4.23 8.78 -9.79
C HIS A 224 5.58 9.15 -9.18
N TRP A 225 6.65 8.83 -9.90
CA TRP A 225 8.00 9.20 -9.53
C TRP A 225 8.33 10.61 -10.01
N ASP A 226 8.69 11.48 -9.07
CA ASP A 226 9.43 12.71 -9.39
C ASP A 226 10.92 12.42 -9.17
N TRP A 227 11.55 11.82 -10.20
CA TRP A 227 12.96 11.45 -10.18
C TRP A 227 13.87 12.66 -9.97
N HIS A 228 13.48 13.85 -10.47
CA HIS A 228 14.27 15.07 -10.34
C HIS A 228 14.32 15.57 -8.89
N ASN A 229 13.15 15.63 -8.23
CA ASN A 229 13.04 16.10 -6.85
C ASN A 229 13.15 14.99 -5.80
N ARG A 230 13.48 13.76 -6.21
CA ARG A 230 13.65 12.58 -5.34
C ARG A 230 12.47 12.35 -4.40
N ARG A 231 11.25 12.37 -4.95
CA ARG A 231 10.04 12.05 -4.19
C ARG A 231 9.01 11.24 -4.97
N ILE A 232 8.10 10.62 -4.23
CA ILE A 232 6.91 9.97 -4.78
C ILE A 232 5.75 10.96 -4.65
N ASP A 233 5.26 11.38 -5.80
CA ASP A 233 4.08 12.22 -5.89
C ASP A 233 2.83 11.34 -6.03
N ILE A 234 1.69 11.84 -5.55
CA ILE A 234 0.42 11.11 -5.49
C ILE A 234 -0.73 11.97 -6.01
N ASP A 235 -1.69 11.35 -6.67
CA ASP A 235 -3.00 11.94 -6.94
C ASP A 235 -3.84 11.83 -5.67
N ALA A 236 -3.94 12.93 -4.92
CA ALA A 236 -4.71 12.98 -3.68
C ALA A 236 -6.18 12.59 -3.86
N ASN A 237 -6.79 12.91 -5.01
CA ASN A 237 -8.18 12.55 -5.27
C ASN A 237 -8.33 11.04 -5.45
N ARG A 238 -7.41 10.41 -6.20
CA ARG A 238 -7.41 8.95 -6.38
C ARG A 238 -7.05 8.22 -5.09
N TRP A 239 -6.08 8.73 -4.33
CA TRP A 239 -5.74 8.25 -2.99
C TRP A 239 -6.97 8.22 -2.08
N ASN A 240 -7.70 9.33 -1.95
CA ASN A 240 -8.89 9.43 -1.09
C ASN A 240 -10.02 8.48 -1.52
N ARG A 241 -10.11 8.11 -2.81
CA ARG A 241 -11.07 7.11 -3.30
C ARG A 241 -10.70 5.67 -2.92
N ILE A 242 -9.41 5.40 -2.71
CA ILE A 242 -8.90 4.09 -2.26
C ILE A 242 -8.98 3.98 -0.73
N ASP A 243 -8.72 5.10 -0.06
CA ASP A 243 -8.62 5.22 1.38
C ASP A 243 -9.88 5.82 2.03
N VAL A 244 -11.04 5.28 1.64
CA VAL A 244 -12.36 5.83 1.98
C VAL A 244 -12.68 5.93 3.47
N ASN A 245 -11.96 5.19 4.32
CA ASN A 245 -12.21 5.13 5.76
C ASN A 245 -11.37 6.14 6.57
N ARG A 246 -10.51 6.92 5.91
CA ARG A 246 -9.57 7.85 6.55
C ARG A 246 -9.86 9.29 6.19
N ARG A 247 -9.16 10.20 6.88
CA ARG A 247 -9.27 11.63 6.61
C ARG A 247 -8.64 11.92 5.26
N ASN A 248 -9.40 12.61 4.40
CA ASN A 248 -8.90 13.03 3.11
C ASN A 248 -7.60 13.83 3.21
N ILE A 249 -6.66 13.48 2.34
CA ILE A 249 -5.44 14.25 2.12
C ILE A 249 -5.65 15.27 1.00
N SER A 250 -4.87 16.34 1.03
CA SER A 250 -4.85 17.38 -0.01
C SER A 250 -3.46 17.62 -0.60
N ASN A 251 -2.43 16.97 -0.05
CA ASN A 251 -1.06 17.07 -0.54
C ASN A 251 -0.81 16.00 -1.61
N ASN A 252 -0.14 16.37 -2.69
CA ASN A 252 0.21 15.46 -3.79
C ASN A 252 1.61 14.85 -3.63
N VAL A 253 2.13 14.78 -2.41
CA VAL A 253 3.39 14.11 -2.09
C VAL A 253 3.10 13.05 -1.03
N TRP A 254 3.57 11.83 -1.28
CA TRP A 254 3.43 10.73 -0.33
C TRP A 254 4.12 11.06 1.00
N LYS A 255 3.49 10.63 2.09
CA LYS A 255 4.04 10.73 3.44
C LYS A 255 3.76 9.44 4.18
N HIS A 256 4.78 8.94 4.88
CA HIS A 256 4.64 7.79 5.76
C HIS A 256 3.63 8.06 6.88
N ASP A 257 2.77 7.09 7.17
CA ASP A 257 1.87 7.06 8.31
C ASP A 257 2.39 6.08 9.38
N PRO A 258 3.00 6.57 10.48
CA PRO A 258 3.58 5.71 11.50
C PRO A 258 2.60 4.73 12.15
N LYS A 259 1.28 4.99 12.08
CA LYS A 259 0.26 4.13 12.72
C LYS A 259 0.26 2.71 12.17
N HIS A 260 0.49 2.58 10.87
CA HIS A 260 0.48 1.31 10.13
C HIS A 260 1.72 0.45 10.38
N ARG A 261 2.81 1.09 10.78
CA ARG A 261 4.06 0.41 11.05
C ARG A 261 4.04 -0.36 12.38
N GLY A 262 3.18 0.03 13.32
CA GLY A 262 3.20 -0.45 14.70
C GLY A 262 4.44 0.03 15.47
N ASP A 263 4.69 -0.53 16.66
CA ASP A 263 5.83 -0.17 17.54
C ASP A 263 7.22 -0.55 16.99
N LEU A 264 7.37 -0.73 15.69
CA LEU A 264 8.63 -1.08 15.04
C LEU A 264 9.53 0.14 14.95
N ARG A 265 10.35 0.28 15.98
CA ARG A 265 11.47 1.21 16.00
C ARG A 265 12.44 0.86 14.86
N ARG A 266 12.94 1.88 14.18
CA ARG A 266 14.00 1.75 13.18
C ARG A 266 15.21 1.06 13.82
N GLY A 267 15.61 -0.11 13.29
CA GLY A 267 16.73 -0.91 13.81
C GLY A 267 16.38 -1.99 14.83
N ASP A 268 15.10 -2.31 15.05
CA ASP A 268 14.71 -3.46 15.88
C ASP A 268 15.09 -4.78 15.17
N LYS A 269 16.07 -5.51 15.71
CA LYS A 269 16.59 -6.77 15.16
C LYS A 269 15.71 -7.98 15.50
N ASN A 270 14.68 -7.79 16.34
CA ASN A 270 13.83 -8.87 16.85
C ASN A 270 12.46 -8.94 16.16
N PHE A 271 12.36 -8.50 14.91
CA PHE A 271 11.10 -8.59 14.14
C PHE A 271 11.19 -9.71 13.10
N ASN A 272 11.03 -10.94 13.58
CA ASN A 272 10.94 -12.13 12.72
C ASN A 272 9.46 -12.48 12.44
N ARG A 273 9.25 -13.41 11.50
CA ARG A 273 7.90 -13.88 11.12
C ARG A 273 7.09 -14.30 12.35
N ALA A 274 7.67 -15.09 13.26
CA ALA A 274 6.97 -15.61 14.45
C ALA A 274 6.46 -14.49 15.37
N ASP A 275 7.21 -13.41 15.55
CA ASP A 275 6.76 -12.24 16.32
C ASP A 275 5.64 -11.47 15.61
N ILE A 276 5.65 -11.39 14.28
CA ILE A 276 4.52 -10.87 13.49
C ILE A 276 3.29 -11.75 13.69
N GLU A 277 3.44 -13.06 13.56
CA GLU A 277 2.31 -13.98 13.70
C GLU A 277 1.70 -13.86 15.10
N ARG A 278 2.54 -13.78 16.15
CA ARG A 278 2.09 -13.54 17.52
C ARG A 278 1.30 -12.24 17.66
N ARG A 279 1.82 -11.12 17.14
CA ARG A 279 1.15 -9.80 17.20
C ARG A 279 -0.18 -9.78 16.44
N LEU A 280 -0.27 -10.48 15.31
CA LEU A 280 -1.52 -10.63 14.55
C LEU A 280 -2.53 -11.52 15.31
N HIS A 281 -2.07 -12.57 15.99
CA HIS A 281 -2.93 -13.45 16.79
C HIS A 281 -3.43 -12.81 18.09
N ASP A 282 -2.61 -12.01 18.76
CA ASP A 282 -2.95 -11.38 20.04
C ASP A 282 -3.95 -10.22 19.90
N GLY A 283 -4.33 -9.84 18.67
CA GLY A 283 -5.33 -8.80 18.39
C GLY A 283 -4.98 -7.45 19.01
N ASN A 284 -3.73 -7.23 19.38
CA ASN A 284 -3.25 -6.05 20.09
C ASN A 284 -2.78 -4.98 19.08
N ARG A 285 -3.67 -4.63 18.14
CA ARG A 285 -3.67 -3.27 17.58
C ARG A 285 -4.40 -2.40 18.62
N PRO A 286 -3.76 -1.38 19.21
CA PRO A 286 -4.44 -0.47 20.16
C PRO A 286 -5.69 0.21 19.57
N ASP A 287 -5.86 0.16 18.24
CA ASP A 287 -6.84 0.98 17.53
C ASP A 287 -7.98 0.16 16.86
N ALA A 288 -7.88 -1.18 16.83
CA ALA A 288 -8.88 -2.03 16.15
C ALA A 288 -10.05 -2.46 17.04
N LYS A 289 -9.94 -2.31 18.37
CA LYS A 289 -10.97 -2.75 19.32
C LYS A 289 -12.05 -1.70 19.64
N GLN A 290 -11.99 -0.49 19.09
CA GLN A 290 -12.95 0.58 19.45
C GLN A 290 -14.11 0.81 18.47
N LYS A 291 -14.31 -0.03 17.43
CA LYS A 291 -15.41 0.18 16.46
C LYS A 291 -16.31 -1.02 16.17
N PHE A 292 -16.21 -2.12 16.90
CA PHE A 292 -17.06 -3.30 16.69
C PHE A 292 -17.97 -3.68 17.88
N GLU A 293 -18.28 -2.72 18.73
CA GLU A 293 -19.38 -2.87 19.69
C GLU A 293 -20.26 -1.63 19.65
N HIS A 294 -21.13 -1.50 18.65
CA HIS A 294 -22.41 -0.78 18.69
C HIS A 294 -23.15 -1.06 17.38
N GLY A 295 -23.68 -2.27 17.23
CA GLY A 295 -24.43 -2.64 16.03
C GLY A 295 -24.76 -4.11 15.94
N ALA A 296 -25.59 -4.61 16.87
CA ALA A 296 -26.49 -5.77 16.75
C ALA A 296 -26.62 -6.49 18.11
N GLN A 297 -27.31 -5.88 19.06
CA GLN A 297 -27.90 -6.63 20.18
C GLN A 297 -29.41 -6.60 20.03
N LEU A 298 -29.91 -7.68 19.41
CA LEU A 298 -31.29 -8.12 19.53
C LEU A 298 -31.63 -8.25 21.03
N PRO A 299 -32.75 -7.70 21.53
CA PRO A 299 -33.09 -7.81 22.93
C PRO A 299 -33.60 -9.22 23.24
N ASN A 300 -32.70 -10.12 23.63
CA ASN A 300 -33.07 -11.39 24.25
C ASN A 300 -33.36 -11.15 25.73
N ASN A 301 -34.63 -10.85 26.00
CA ASN A 301 -35.16 -10.75 27.35
C ASN A 301 -35.37 -12.15 27.91
N ALA A 302 -34.33 -12.72 28.53
CA ALA A 302 -34.44 -13.96 29.29
C ALA A 302 -33.37 -14.00 30.38
N ARG A 303 -33.72 -13.55 31.59
CA ARG A 303 -33.23 -14.13 32.85
C ARG A 303 -33.92 -13.54 34.07
N ASN A 304 -34.46 -14.45 34.88
CA ASN A 304 -34.56 -14.45 36.35
C ASN A 304 -35.98 -14.51 36.92
N ILE A 305 -36.56 -15.70 36.78
CA ILE A 305 -37.50 -16.26 37.75
C ILE A 305 -36.65 -16.87 38.87
N SER A 306 -36.54 -16.18 40.02
CA SER A 306 -36.31 -16.81 41.34
C SER A 306 -36.21 -15.76 42.44
N LYS A 307 -37.34 -15.56 43.14
CA LYS A 307 -37.51 -15.14 44.55
C LYS A 307 -38.65 -14.12 44.68
N ALA A 308 -39.82 -14.61 45.07
CA ALA A 308 -40.65 -13.99 46.10
C ALA A 308 -41.74 -14.99 46.50
N LYS A 309 -41.63 -15.51 47.73
CA LYS A 309 -42.73 -16.15 48.43
C LYS A 309 -43.67 -15.06 48.99
N THR A 310 -44.89 -15.52 49.29
CA THR A 310 -45.93 -14.97 50.18
C THR A 310 -46.77 -13.79 49.69
N GLY A 311 -48.08 -14.04 49.55
CA GLY A 311 -49.08 -13.12 50.08
C GLY A 311 -50.27 -12.79 49.16
N ALA A 312 -51.43 -13.33 49.52
CA ALA A 312 -52.76 -12.74 49.37
C ALA A 312 -53.43 -12.68 47.98
N VAL A 313 -54.43 -13.55 47.89
CA VAL A 313 -55.63 -13.54 47.06
C VAL A 313 -56.31 -12.16 47.02
N ARG A 314 -56.73 -11.69 45.83
CA ARG A 314 -58.04 -11.05 45.61
C ARG A 314 -58.40 -10.93 44.12
N SER A 315 -59.59 -11.42 43.81
CA SER A 315 -60.33 -11.38 42.56
C SER A 315 -60.79 -9.95 42.22
N ALA A 316 -60.87 -9.60 40.92
CA ALA A 316 -62.11 -9.11 40.29
C ALA A 316 -61.89 -8.42 38.92
N HIS A 317 -62.79 -8.79 38.00
CA HIS A 317 -63.45 -7.99 36.96
C HIS A 317 -62.84 -7.81 35.56
N ALA A 318 -63.61 -8.34 34.62
CA ALA A 318 -63.54 -8.20 33.18
C ALA A 318 -64.23 -6.92 32.67
N ARG A 319 -63.77 -6.45 31.50
CA ARG A 319 -64.45 -5.71 30.40
C ARG A 319 -63.28 -5.16 29.53
N GLY A 320 -63.11 -5.45 28.25
CA GLY A 320 -64.06 -5.50 27.14
C GLY A 320 -63.73 -4.32 26.20
N GLY A 321 -63.35 -4.59 24.94
CA GLY A 321 -63.20 -3.51 23.94
C GLY A 321 -62.22 -3.78 22.78
N SER A 322 -62.72 -4.44 21.74
CA SER A 322 -62.12 -4.49 20.40
C SER A 322 -62.20 -3.13 19.69
N ALA A 323 -61.17 -2.74 18.94
CA ALA A 323 -61.32 -1.96 17.71
C ALA A 323 -60.04 -1.97 16.86
N ALA A 324 -60.06 -2.78 15.80
CA ALA A 324 -59.16 -2.67 14.66
C ALA A 324 -59.61 -1.51 13.75
N LYS A 325 -58.66 -0.69 13.27
CA LYS A 325 -58.87 0.12 12.04
C LYS A 325 -57.64 0.10 11.14
N LYS A 326 -57.94 -0.23 9.89
CA LYS A 326 -57.07 -0.45 8.72
C LYS A 326 -56.42 0.85 8.25
N PHE A 327 -55.15 0.75 7.88
CA PHE A 327 -54.45 1.73 7.05
C PHE A 327 -54.89 1.59 5.58
N GLN A 328 -55.33 2.69 4.97
CA GLN A 328 -55.64 2.79 3.54
C GLN A 328 -54.60 3.66 2.81
N LYS A 329 -54.38 3.27 1.55
CA LYS A 329 -53.23 3.51 0.70
C LYS A 329 -53.37 4.82 -0.09
N ARG A 330 -52.25 5.53 -0.26
CA ARG A 330 -52.00 6.62 -1.23
C ARG A 330 -52.36 6.21 -2.66
N ALA A 331 -52.90 7.16 -3.43
CA ALA A 331 -52.36 7.57 -4.74
C ALA A 331 -53.11 8.81 -5.26
N GLY A 332 -52.40 9.94 -5.35
CA GLY A 332 -52.83 11.12 -6.09
C GLY A 332 -52.39 11.01 -7.55
N GLY A 333 -53.27 11.38 -8.48
CA GLY A 333 -52.96 11.52 -9.89
C GLY A 333 -52.61 12.96 -10.26
N ARG A 334 -51.87 13.13 -11.36
CA ARG A 334 -52.19 14.16 -12.37
C ARG A 334 -51.59 13.81 -13.72
N ALA A 335 -52.42 14.00 -14.74
CA ALA A 335 -52.21 13.70 -16.14
C ALA A 335 -51.62 14.87 -16.92
N THR A 336 -50.96 14.55 -18.05
CA THR A 336 -50.95 15.36 -19.29
C THR A 336 -50.63 14.45 -20.49
N ARG A 337 -51.38 14.62 -21.59
CA ARG A 337 -51.33 13.97 -22.93
C ARG A 337 -51.34 15.12 -23.98
N PRO A 338 -51.20 14.90 -25.32
CA PRO A 338 -50.42 13.91 -26.09
C PRO A 338 -49.76 14.47 -27.40
N ALA A 339 -49.13 13.56 -28.20
CA ALA A 339 -48.94 13.55 -29.68
C ALA A 339 -47.83 14.45 -30.29
N ALA A 340 -47.09 14.14 -31.37
CA ALA A 340 -46.96 12.99 -32.28
C ALA A 340 -45.63 13.08 -33.11
N HIS A 341 -45.24 11.94 -33.70
CA HIS A 341 -44.31 11.66 -34.82
C HIS A 341 -43.57 12.79 -35.57
N PHE A 342 -42.28 12.56 -35.94
CA PHE A 342 -41.83 12.52 -37.35
C PHE A 342 -40.43 11.89 -37.56
N LYS A 343 -40.22 11.44 -38.80
CA LYS A 343 -39.23 10.53 -39.41
C LYS A 343 -37.73 10.88 -39.35
N LYS A 344 -36.90 9.83 -39.49
CA LYS A 344 -35.51 9.81 -39.99
C LYS A 344 -35.37 10.50 -41.38
N PRO A 345 -34.15 10.87 -41.77
CA PRO A 345 -33.59 10.21 -42.95
C PRO A 345 -32.13 9.77 -42.80
N ALA A 346 -31.72 8.93 -43.75
CA ALA A 346 -30.38 8.41 -43.96
C ALA A 346 -29.80 8.92 -45.29
N VAL A 347 -28.50 8.67 -45.49
CA VAL A 347 -27.75 8.66 -46.78
C VAL A 347 -27.31 10.08 -47.23
N GLN A 348 -26.08 10.39 -47.66
CA GLN A 348 -25.28 9.75 -48.72
C GLN A 348 -23.81 10.24 -48.78
N HIS A 349 -22.91 9.32 -49.18
CA HIS A 349 -21.58 9.57 -49.73
C HIS A 349 -21.61 10.30 -51.08
N ARG A 350 -20.66 11.22 -51.32
CA ARG A 350 -19.99 11.63 -52.59
C ARG A 350 -19.12 12.84 -52.23
N GLY A 351 -17.91 13.07 -52.72
CA GLY A 351 -17.11 12.51 -53.80
C GLY A 351 -16.01 13.53 -54.12
N ALA A 352 -14.84 13.01 -54.48
CA ALA A 352 -13.68 13.58 -55.16
C ALA A 352 -13.67 15.07 -55.62
N GLY A 353 -12.50 15.72 -55.45
CA GLY A 353 -11.75 16.22 -56.61
C GLY A 353 -11.16 17.64 -56.58
N ARG A 354 -9.87 17.71 -56.99
CA ARG A 354 -9.07 18.84 -57.56
C ARG A 354 -8.44 19.85 -56.57
N ARG A 355 -7.11 20.01 -56.51
CA ARG A 355 -6.05 20.50 -57.46
C ARG A 355 -5.82 22.02 -57.37
N GLY A 356 -4.55 22.41 -57.12
CA GLY A 356 -3.98 23.76 -57.32
C GLY A 356 -3.12 24.18 -56.12
N ARG A 357 -1.77 24.23 -56.06
CA ARG A 357 -0.60 24.52 -56.93
C ARG A 357 0.02 25.90 -56.57
N ARG A 358 1.35 25.89 -56.33
CA ARG A 358 2.35 26.99 -56.24
C ARG A 358 2.37 27.75 -54.89
N ARG A 359 3.52 28.11 -54.32
CA ARG A 359 4.92 28.22 -54.79
C ARG A 359 5.87 27.52 -53.84
#